data_AF-A0AAD5PKN7-F1
#
_entry.id   AF-A0AAD5PKN7-F1
#
_cell.length_a   1.000
_cell.length_b   1.000
_cell.length_c   1.000
_cell.angle_alpha   90.00
_cell.angle_beta   90.00
_cell.angle_gamma   90.00
#
_symmetry.space_group_name_H-M   'P 1'
#
loop_
_entity.id
_entity.type
_entity.pdbx_description
1 polymer ?
#
loop_
_entity_poly.entity_id
_entity_poly.type
_entity_poly.pdbx_seq_one_letter_code
_entity_poly.pdbx_strand_id
1 'polypeptide(L)'
;MSKVLLESRWDETKEALLEGLKGTRRSTMGVVLENTRKHLRESAAGTTTAGNISSLNRVILPVIRRVMPTVIANELVGVQPMTGPVGQIHTLRVRYANNLTDNSAAATNVQAGEEALSPFKIAQAYSSVKKDATSASSYTGNNTAALEGDGGKQISVQILRQAVEAKSRRLQARWTFEAAQDAQSQHGIDIEAEIMAALAQEITAEIDQEILLSLRTLATTEEVFDQAAVSGTATYVGDEHAALAVLINRVANLIAQRTRRGAGNWAVVSSAALTVLQSATTSAFARTTEGTFEAPTNTKFVGTLNGAMRVFVDSYAADTTQYWLVIRVLVKLMPQHSTAHIFH
;
A
#
# COMPACT_ATOMS: atom_id res chain seq x y z
N MET A 1 34.85 11.14 58.62
CA MET A 1 33.49 10.66 58.95
C MET A 1 32.36 11.35 58.16
N SER A 2 32.63 12.39 57.34
CA SER A 2 31.58 13.16 56.61
C SER A 2 31.18 12.63 55.23
N LYS A 3 32.00 11.79 54.56
CA LYS A 3 31.71 11.31 53.18
C LYS A 3 30.49 10.39 53.09
N VAL A 4 30.24 9.56 54.09
CA VAL A 4 29.14 8.56 54.06
C VAL A 4 27.77 9.21 54.28
N LEU A 5 27.70 10.33 55.00
CA LEU A 5 26.43 11.00 55.32
C LEU A 5 25.81 11.72 54.11
N LEU A 6 26.61 12.24 53.18
CA LEU A 6 26.11 12.89 51.96
C LEU A 6 25.56 11.90 50.91
N GLU A 7 26.05 10.66 50.88
CA GLU A 7 25.61 9.67 49.87
C GLU A 7 24.22 9.10 50.17
N SER A 8 23.88 8.97 51.45
CA SER A 8 22.60 8.41 51.91
C SER A 8 21.40 9.36 51.77
N ARG A 9 21.65 10.66 51.61
CA ARG A 9 20.63 11.74 51.57
C ARG A 9 20.58 12.49 50.24
N TRP A 10 21.03 11.86 49.15
CA TRP A 10 21.04 12.52 47.84
C TRP A 10 19.64 12.98 47.42
N ASP A 11 18.62 12.17 47.65
CA ASP A 11 17.25 12.51 47.27
C ASP A 11 16.73 13.75 48.03
N GLU A 12 17.05 13.87 49.34
CA GLU A 12 16.75 15.08 50.13
C GLU A 12 17.48 16.32 49.59
N THR A 13 18.77 16.18 49.25
CA THR A 13 19.56 17.30 48.69
C THR A 13 19.10 17.68 47.28
N LYS A 14 18.70 16.71 46.46
CA LYS A 14 18.16 16.93 45.11
C LYS A 14 16.82 17.63 45.18
N GLU A 15 15.98 17.27 46.14
CA GLU A 15 14.69 17.92 46.35
C GLU A 15 14.86 19.38 46.82
N ALA A 16 15.77 19.65 47.75
CA ALA A 16 16.12 21.01 48.18
C ALA A 16 16.72 21.86 47.04
N LEU A 17 17.58 21.28 46.19
CA LEU A 17 18.16 21.96 45.03
C LEU A 17 17.16 22.19 43.88
N LEU A 18 16.03 21.48 43.90
CA LEU A 18 14.93 21.63 42.94
C LEU A 18 13.77 22.45 43.51
N GLU A 19 13.90 22.99 44.72
CA GLU A 19 12.90 23.82 45.36
C GLU A 19 12.71 25.13 44.56
N GLY A 20 11.45 25.51 44.30
CA GLY A 20 11.09 26.70 43.53
C GLY A 20 11.02 26.51 42.00
N LEU A 21 11.51 25.40 41.43
CA LEU A 21 11.34 25.09 40.00
C LEU A 21 10.05 24.29 39.73
N LYS A 22 9.30 24.67 38.68
CA LYS A 22 8.06 23.97 38.25
C LYS A 22 8.14 23.48 36.80
N GLY A 23 7.43 22.39 36.50
CA GLY A 23 7.29 21.84 35.15
C GLY A 23 8.60 21.35 34.53
N THR A 24 8.78 21.62 33.23
CA THR A 24 9.90 21.13 32.42
C THR A 24 11.28 21.52 32.97
N ARG A 25 11.41 22.71 33.58
CA ARG A 25 12.69 23.19 34.13
C ARG A 25 13.17 22.36 35.33
N ARG A 26 12.25 21.85 36.15
CA ARG A 26 12.57 20.96 37.28
C ARG A 26 13.08 19.61 36.77
N SER A 27 12.46 19.09 35.71
CA SER A 27 12.86 17.83 35.08
C SER A 27 14.26 17.92 34.45
N THR A 28 14.54 18.95 33.66
CA THR A 28 15.87 19.13 33.05
C THR A 28 16.97 19.37 34.08
N MET A 29 16.72 20.21 35.10
CA MET A 29 17.69 20.43 36.18
C MET A 29 17.93 19.16 37.00
N GLY A 30 16.89 18.35 37.24
CA GLY A 30 17.00 17.08 37.94
C GLY A 30 17.88 16.06 37.21
N VAL A 31 17.81 16.03 35.87
CA VAL A 31 18.68 15.17 35.03
C VAL A 31 20.12 15.67 35.05
N VAL A 32 20.35 16.99 34.97
CA VAL A 32 21.70 17.58 35.04
C VAL A 32 22.37 17.27 36.38
N LEU A 33 21.66 17.43 37.49
CA LEU A 33 22.18 17.13 38.83
C LEU A 33 22.54 15.64 38.99
N GLU A 34 21.74 14.72 38.42
CA GLU A 34 22.05 13.29 38.45
C GLU A 34 23.30 12.95 37.61
N ASN A 35 23.46 13.59 36.46
CA ASN A 35 24.64 13.43 35.63
C ASN A 35 25.90 13.98 36.32
N THR A 36 25.82 15.13 37.00
CA THR A 36 26.93 15.68 37.78
C THR A 36 27.32 14.78 38.95
N ARG A 37 26.35 14.21 39.66
CA ARG A 37 26.60 13.23 40.73
C ARG A 37 27.31 11.99 40.20
N LYS A 38 26.86 11.46 39.07
CA LYS A 38 27.46 10.29 38.43
C LYS A 38 28.92 10.57 38.03
N HIS A 39 29.18 11.71 37.42
CA HIS A 39 30.54 12.14 37.05
C HIS A 39 31.47 12.30 38.27
N LEU A 40 30.97 12.88 39.37
CA LEU A 40 31.75 13.03 40.60
C LEU A 40 32.01 11.69 41.30
N ARG A 41 31.07 10.74 41.22
CA ARG A 41 31.27 9.37 41.72
C ARG A 41 32.32 8.62 40.93
N GLU A 42 32.27 8.70 39.60
CA GLU A 42 33.27 8.10 38.72
C GLU A 42 34.66 8.72 38.96
N SER A 43 34.73 10.03 39.29
CA SER A 43 35.99 10.71 39.65
C SER A 43 36.53 10.36 41.05
N ALA A 44 35.70 9.87 41.97
CA ALA A 44 36.08 9.64 43.37
C ALA A 44 36.54 8.20 43.68
N ALA A 45 36.33 7.25 42.76
CA ALA A 45 36.80 5.88 42.88
C ALA A 45 38.27 5.72 42.44
N GLY A 46 39.19 6.15 43.31
CA GLY A 46 40.50 5.52 43.47
C GLY A 46 41.44 5.48 42.26
N THR A 47 41.93 6.64 41.80
CA THR A 47 43.24 6.69 41.15
C THR A 47 43.99 7.91 41.66
N THR A 48 45.07 7.71 42.41
CA THR A 48 46.12 8.71 42.55
C THR A 48 46.76 8.87 41.18
N THR A 49 46.17 9.73 40.34
CA THR A 49 46.70 10.06 39.02
C THR A 49 48.02 10.81 39.22
N ALA A 50 49.14 10.10 39.14
CA ALA A 50 50.41 10.71 38.81
C ALA A 50 50.23 11.43 37.45
N GLY A 51 50.63 12.70 37.38
CA GLY A 51 50.46 13.52 36.20
C GLY A 51 51.03 12.85 34.95
N ASN A 52 50.31 13.03 33.83
CA ASN A 52 50.64 12.57 32.48
C ASN A 52 50.33 11.10 32.14
N ILE A 53 49.26 10.51 32.69
CA ILE A 53 48.61 9.34 32.08
C ILE A 53 47.32 9.80 31.42
N SER A 54 47.34 9.87 30.09
CA SER A 54 46.14 10.11 29.29
C SER A 54 45.20 8.92 29.47
N SER A 55 44.21 9.04 30.35
CA SER A 55 43.12 8.09 30.43
C SER A 55 42.28 8.25 29.17
N LEU A 56 42.42 7.30 28.25
CA LEU A 56 41.75 7.35 26.95
C LEU A 56 40.27 7.05 27.16
N ASN A 57 39.47 8.11 27.32
CA ASN A 57 38.02 7.98 27.40
C ASN A 57 37.50 7.64 26.00
N ARG A 58 37.18 6.38 25.76
CA ARG A 58 36.61 5.93 24.49
C ARG A 58 35.14 6.35 24.43
N VAL A 59 34.87 7.50 23.82
CA VAL A 59 33.50 7.91 23.47
C VAL A 59 33.07 7.09 22.25
N ILE A 60 32.30 6.03 22.46
CA ILE A 60 31.63 5.31 21.37
C ILE A 60 30.25 5.94 21.20
N LEU A 61 30.04 6.61 20.07
CA LEU A 61 28.70 7.02 19.68
C LEU A 61 27.90 5.77 19.26
N PRO A 62 26.63 5.61 19.70
CA PRO A 62 25.79 4.53 19.24
C PRO A 62 25.71 4.49 17.72
N VAL A 63 25.77 3.29 17.14
CA VAL A 63 25.62 3.13 15.69
C VAL A 63 24.15 3.34 15.32
N ILE A 64 23.91 4.29 14.43
CA ILE A 64 22.58 4.59 13.91
C ILE A 64 22.33 3.69 12.69
N ARG A 65 21.15 3.07 12.65
CA ARG A 65 20.68 2.28 11.52
C ARG A 65 19.60 3.03 10.78
N ARG A 66 19.55 2.87 9.46
CA ARG A 66 18.40 3.29 8.66
C ARG A 66 17.31 2.23 8.79
N VAL A 67 16.07 2.65 9.04
CA VAL A 67 14.90 1.76 9.03
C VAL A 67 14.36 1.69 7.61
N MET A 68 14.14 0.47 7.10
CA MET A 68 13.49 0.30 5.81
C MET A 68 11.99 0.64 5.89
N PRO A 69 11.42 1.31 4.86
CA PRO A 69 9.99 1.45 4.65
C PRO A 69 9.23 0.12 4.79
N THR A 70 7.99 0.18 5.27
CA THR A 70 7.17 -1.03 5.45
C THR A 70 6.62 -1.49 4.10
N VAL A 71 6.56 -2.81 3.91
CA VAL A 71 6.08 -3.42 2.66
C VAL A 71 4.55 -3.57 2.66
N ILE A 72 3.90 -3.12 1.59
CA ILE A 72 2.44 -3.04 1.50
C ILE A 72 1.81 -4.10 0.58
N ALA A 73 2.59 -4.69 -0.31
CA ALA A 73 2.14 -5.58 -1.38
C ALA A 73 1.23 -6.72 -0.90
N ASN A 74 1.55 -7.37 0.22
CA ASN A 74 0.77 -8.49 0.75
C ASN A 74 -0.68 -8.13 1.13
N GLU A 75 -1.00 -6.84 1.37
CA GLU A 75 -2.38 -6.41 1.60
C GLU A 75 -3.13 -6.07 0.31
N LEU A 76 -2.40 -5.80 -0.77
CA LEU A 76 -2.96 -5.33 -2.04
C LEU A 76 -3.28 -6.50 -2.98
N VAL A 77 -2.43 -7.52 -2.96
CA VAL A 77 -2.58 -8.73 -3.77
C VAL A 77 -2.87 -9.93 -2.89
N GLY A 78 -3.59 -10.89 -3.44
CA GLY A 78 -3.82 -12.17 -2.79
C GLY A 78 -2.88 -13.18 -3.39
N VAL A 79 -2.25 -13.93 -2.50
CA VAL A 79 -1.19 -14.86 -2.82
C VAL A 79 -1.77 -16.27 -2.85
N GLN A 80 -1.36 -17.05 -3.84
CA GLN A 80 -1.60 -18.48 -3.86
C GLN A 80 -0.23 -19.17 -3.81
N PRO A 81 0.07 -19.93 -2.74
CA PRO A 81 1.34 -20.63 -2.66
C PRO A 81 1.43 -21.69 -3.77
N MET A 82 2.59 -21.76 -4.44
CA MET A 82 2.87 -22.76 -5.46
C MET A 82 3.51 -24.01 -4.83
N THR A 83 3.06 -25.20 -5.23
CA THR A 83 3.64 -26.49 -4.80
C THR A 83 4.72 -27.01 -5.74
N GLY A 84 4.92 -26.37 -6.90
CA GLY A 84 5.90 -26.74 -7.91
C GLY A 84 6.37 -25.52 -8.71
N PRO A 85 7.40 -25.66 -9.56
CA PRO A 85 8.01 -24.53 -10.28
C PRO A 85 7.08 -23.90 -11.34
N VAL A 86 6.09 -24.64 -11.82
CA VAL A 86 5.08 -24.18 -12.79
C VAL A 86 3.68 -24.52 -12.28
N GLY A 87 2.80 -23.53 -12.30
CA GLY A 87 1.38 -23.65 -11.99
C GLY A 87 0.52 -23.42 -13.22
N GLN A 88 -0.72 -23.90 -13.22
CA GLN A 88 -1.68 -23.63 -14.29
C GLN A 88 -2.96 -23.04 -13.73
N ILE A 89 -3.39 -21.92 -14.32
CA ILE A 89 -4.67 -21.27 -14.03
C ILE A 89 -5.64 -21.66 -15.14
N HIS A 90 -6.78 -22.21 -14.73
CA HIS A 90 -7.86 -22.55 -15.65
C HIS A 90 -8.99 -21.53 -15.49
N THR A 91 -9.47 -21.00 -16.61
CA THR A 91 -10.63 -20.11 -16.63
C THR A 91 -11.70 -20.70 -17.52
N LEU A 92 -12.91 -20.82 -16.98
CA LEU A 92 -14.10 -21.17 -17.75
C LEU A 92 -14.68 -19.87 -18.30
N ARG A 93 -14.82 -19.80 -19.63
CA ARG A 93 -15.43 -18.67 -20.32
C ARG A 93 -16.63 -19.11 -21.13
N VAL A 94 -17.68 -18.33 -21.03
CA VAL A 94 -18.92 -18.52 -21.79
C VAL A 94 -18.90 -17.57 -22.98
N ARG A 95 -19.11 -18.08 -24.19
CA ARG A 95 -19.02 -17.33 -25.44
C ARG A 95 -20.26 -17.53 -26.30
N TYR A 96 -20.67 -16.48 -26.99
CA TYR A 96 -21.74 -16.57 -27.99
C TYR A 96 -21.29 -17.46 -29.15
N ALA A 97 -22.12 -18.41 -29.58
CA ALA A 97 -21.75 -19.32 -30.67
C ALA A 97 -22.10 -18.73 -32.05
N ASN A 98 -23.14 -17.91 -32.11
CA ASN A 98 -23.65 -17.29 -33.33
C ASN A 98 -23.40 -15.78 -33.36
N ASN A 99 -23.14 -15.24 -34.54
CA ASN A 99 -23.20 -13.80 -34.81
C ASN A 99 -24.66 -13.31 -34.74
N LEU A 100 -24.84 -12.07 -34.29
CA LEU A 100 -26.09 -11.35 -34.39
C LEU A 100 -25.80 -9.88 -34.65
N THR A 101 -26.33 -9.39 -35.77
CA THR A 101 -26.37 -7.96 -36.06
C THR A 101 -27.65 -7.38 -35.47
N ASP A 102 -27.49 -6.50 -34.49
CA ASP A 102 -28.57 -5.76 -33.88
C ASP A 102 -28.70 -4.38 -34.54
N ASN A 103 -29.56 -4.27 -35.55
CA ASN A 103 -29.89 -2.98 -36.19
C ASN A 103 -30.82 -2.09 -35.32
N SER A 104 -30.77 -2.20 -33.99
CA SER A 104 -31.54 -1.40 -33.05
C SER A 104 -30.78 -0.10 -32.72
N ALA A 105 -31.45 0.89 -32.12
CA ALA A 105 -30.82 2.06 -31.54
C ALA A 105 -29.79 1.73 -30.44
N ALA A 106 -29.89 0.58 -29.78
CA ALA A 106 -28.88 0.13 -28.81
C ALA A 106 -27.62 -0.45 -29.48
N ALA A 107 -27.70 -0.83 -30.77
CA ALA A 107 -26.59 -1.31 -31.60
C ALA A 107 -25.74 -2.41 -30.94
N THR A 108 -26.38 -3.33 -30.21
CA THR A 108 -25.69 -4.35 -29.40
C THR A 108 -25.32 -5.60 -30.19
N ASN A 109 -24.54 -5.43 -31.27
CA ASN A 109 -24.07 -6.55 -32.08
C ASN A 109 -23.33 -7.58 -31.22
N VAL A 110 -23.62 -8.86 -31.46
CA VAL A 110 -22.91 -9.99 -30.87
C VAL A 110 -22.08 -10.66 -31.95
N GLN A 111 -20.79 -10.87 -31.68
CA GLN A 111 -19.94 -11.67 -32.56
C GLN A 111 -19.79 -13.09 -31.99
N ALA A 112 -19.73 -14.09 -32.87
CA ALA A 112 -19.41 -15.46 -32.49
C ALA A 112 -18.01 -15.50 -31.88
N GLY A 113 -17.87 -16.19 -30.76
CA GLY A 113 -16.64 -16.21 -29.96
C GLY A 113 -16.47 -15.02 -29.01
N GLU A 114 -17.34 -14.01 -29.06
CA GLU A 114 -17.36 -12.93 -28.08
C GLU A 114 -17.78 -13.48 -26.70
N GLU A 115 -17.12 -13.01 -25.64
CA GLU A 115 -17.38 -13.44 -24.27
C GLU A 115 -18.71 -12.87 -23.76
N ALA A 116 -19.59 -13.76 -23.27
CA ALA A 116 -20.91 -13.43 -22.73
C ALA A 116 -20.81 -12.92 -21.29
N LEU A 117 -20.04 -11.84 -21.08
CA LEU A 117 -19.71 -11.31 -19.75
C LEU A 117 -20.86 -10.51 -19.11
N SER A 118 -21.85 -10.08 -19.90
CA SER A 118 -22.92 -9.20 -19.45
C SER A 118 -24.28 -9.60 -20.02
N PRO A 119 -25.35 -9.60 -19.21
CA PRO A 119 -26.71 -9.87 -19.67
C PRO A 119 -27.22 -8.86 -20.69
N PHE A 120 -26.58 -7.69 -20.84
CA PHE A 120 -27.08 -6.66 -21.74
C PHE A 120 -27.16 -7.13 -23.19
N LYS A 121 -26.16 -7.84 -23.72
CA LYS A 121 -26.26 -8.40 -25.08
C LYS A 121 -27.17 -9.63 -25.15
N ILE A 122 -27.25 -10.41 -24.06
CA ILE A 122 -28.12 -11.61 -23.98
C ILE A 122 -29.59 -11.21 -24.00
N ALA A 123 -30.02 -10.37 -23.05
CA ALA A 123 -31.39 -9.98 -22.81
C ALA A 123 -31.93 -8.92 -23.78
N GLN A 124 -31.04 -8.25 -24.53
CA GLN A 124 -31.44 -7.27 -25.54
C GLN A 124 -31.47 -7.94 -26.91
N ALA A 125 -30.37 -8.54 -27.36
CA ALA A 125 -30.28 -8.99 -28.74
C ALA A 125 -30.31 -10.52 -28.87
N TYR A 126 -29.65 -11.26 -27.98
CA TYR A 126 -29.35 -12.67 -28.22
C TYR A 126 -30.53 -13.63 -28.01
N SER A 127 -31.34 -13.43 -26.96
CA SER A 127 -32.47 -14.30 -26.59
C SER A 127 -33.84 -13.67 -26.82
N SER A 128 -33.89 -12.45 -27.34
CA SER A 128 -35.11 -11.64 -27.50
C SER A 128 -35.22 -11.09 -28.92
N VAL A 129 -36.44 -10.65 -29.27
CA VAL A 129 -36.74 -9.97 -30.53
C VAL A 129 -37.09 -8.51 -30.27
N LYS A 130 -36.95 -7.66 -31.30
CA LYS A 130 -37.33 -6.25 -31.22
C LYS A 130 -38.86 -6.15 -31.14
N LYS A 131 -39.38 -5.29 -30.25
CA LYS A 131 -40.83 -5.06 -30.09
C LYS A 131 -41.47 -4.31 -31.25
N ASP A 132 -40.72 -3.45 -31.94
CA ASP A 132 -41.17 -2.63 -33.08
C ASP A 132 -40.03 -2.44 -34.11
N ALA A 133 -40.39 -2.29 -35.38
CA ALA A 133 -39.47 -2.09 -36.51
C ALA A 133 -38.84 -0.68 -36.53
N THR A 134 -39.44 0.28 -35.84
CA THR A 134 -39.11 1.72 -35.97
C THR A 134 -38.57 2.40 -34.71
N SER A 135 -38.71 1.83 -33.51
CA SER A 135 -38.09 2.38 -32.29
C SER A 135 -37.65 1.30 -31.31
N ALA A 136 -36.33 1.18 -31.21
CA ALA A 136 -35.63 0.01 -30.69
C ALA A 136 -35.18 0.21 -29.23
N SER A 137 -36.11 0.59 -28.36
CA SER A 137 -35.82 0.84 -26.93
C SER A 137 -36.41 -0.24 -26.00
N SER A 138 -37.14 -1.22 -26.54
CA SER A 138 -37.68 -2.34 -25.76
C SER A 138 -37.52 -3.66 -26.49
N TYR A 139 -37.02 -4.66 -25.75
CA TYR A 139 -36.82 -6.03 -26.21
C TYR A 139 -37.85 -6.92 -25.52
N THR A 140 -38.42 -7.87 -26.26
CA THR A 140 -39.41 -8.80 -25.72
C THR A 140 -39.02 -10.23 -26.04
N GLY A 141 -39.58 -11.18 -25.30
CA GLY A 141 -39.62 -12.56 -25.76
C GLY A 141 -40.25 -12.65 -27.14
N ASN A 142 -39.82 -13.63 -27.93
CA ASN A 142 -40.47 -13.93 -29.21
C ASN A 142 -41.80 -14.64 -28.96
N ASN A 143 -42.70 -14.59 -29.94
CA ASN A 143 -43.96 -15.33 -29.88
C ASN A 143 -43.67 -16.82 -29.75
N THR A 144 -44.39 -17.51 -28.84
CA THR A 144 -44.18 -18.95 -28.59
C THR A 144 -44.28 -19.77 -29.87
N ALA A 145 -45.25 -19.47 -30.74
CA ALA A 145 -45.41 -20.12 -32.05
C ALA A 145 -44.17 -20.01 -32.96
N ALA A 146 -43.31 -19.00 -32.78
CA ALA A 146 -42.06 -18.85 -33.55
C ALA A 146 -40.89 -19.64 -32.94
N LEU A 147 -40.99 -20.07 -31.67
CA LEU A 147 -39.95 -20.78 -30.94
C LEU A 147 -40.28 -22.26 -30.66
N GLU A 148 -41.50 -22.72 -30.96
CA GLU A 148 -41.95 -24.10 -30.72
C GLU A 148 -41.19 -25.19 -31.51
N GLY A 149 -40.33 -24.81 -32.46
CA GLY A 149 -39.43 -25.72 -33.17
C GLY A 149 -38.00 -25.18 -33.36
N ASP A 150 -37.67 -24.04 -32.75
CA ASP A 150 -36.35 -23.43 -32.85
C ASP A 150 -35.58 -23.65 -31.54
N GLY A 151 -34.38 -24.22 -31.64
CA GLY A 151 -33.49 -24.46 -30.50
C GLY A 151 -32.89 -23.19 -29.91
N GLY A 152 -33.14 -22.03 -30.53
CA GLY A 152 -32.61 -20.75 -30.13
C GLY A 152 -31.13 -20.59 -30.43
N LYS A 153 -30.58 -19.43 -30.07
CA LYS A 153 -29.17 -19.12 -30.31
C LYS A 153 -28.27 -19.82 -29.31
N GLN A 154 -27.20 -20.42 -29.81
CA GLN A 154 -26.33 -21.28 -29.03
C GLN A 154 -25.30 -20.48 -28.23
N ILE A 155 -24.91 -21.03 -27.09
CA ILE A 155 -23.82 -20.53 -26.27
C ILE A 155 -22.80 -21.67 -26.13
N SER A 156 -21.53 -21.32 -26.23
CA SER A 156 -20.40 -22.25 -26.07
C SER A 156 -19.68 -21.98 -24.77
N VAL A 157 -19.20 -23.06 -24.13
CA VAL A 157 -18.34 -22.96 -22.95
C VAL A 157 -16.95 -23.44 -23.33
N GLN A 158 -15.94 -22.62 -23.06
CA GLN A 158 -14.55 -22.95 -23.32
C GLN A 158 -13.76 -22.86 -22.02
N ILE A 159 -12.91 -23.86 -21.79
CA ILE A 159 -11.92 -23.84 -20.72
C ILE A 159 -10.59 -23.40 -21.34
N LEU A 160 -10.07 -22.28 -20.87
CA LEU A 160 -8.75 -21.78 -21.23
C LEU A 160 -7.77 -22.09 -20.11
N ARG A 161 -6.54 -22.46 -20.48
CA ARG A 161 -5.43 -22.65 -19.55
C ARG A 161 -4.37 -21.59 -19.76
N GLN A 162 -3.77 -21.13 -18.68
CA GLN A 162 -2.58 -20.30 -18.69
C GLN A 162 -1.55 -20.87 -17.73
N ALA A 163 -0.32 -21.08 -18.19
CA ALA A 163 0.78 -21.47 -17.35
C ALA A 163 1.38 -20.24 -16.64
N VAL A 164 1.80 -20.42 -15.40
CA VAL A 164 2.51 -19.45 -14.57
C VAL A 164 3.82 -20.11 -14.13
N GLU A 165 4.94 -19.45 -14.41
CA GLU A 165 6.28 -19.95 -14.13
C GLU A 165 6.96 -19.05 -13.09
N ALA A 166 7.61 -19.67 -12.10
CA ALA A 166 8.32 -18.96 -11.05
C ALA A 166 9.63 -18.33 -11.57
N LYS A 167 9.94 -17.12 -11.09
CA LYS A 167 11.22 -16.45 -11.33
C LYS A 167 11.98 -16.30 -10.02
N SER A 168 13.31 -16.44 -10.06
CA SER A 168 14.17 -16.42 -8.88
C SER A 168 14.92 -15.10 -8.72
N ARG A 169 15.20 -14.72 -7.46
CA ARG A 169 16.04 -13.58 -7.05
C ARG A 169 17.12 -14.07 -6.07
N ARG A 170 18.34 -13.54 -6.15
CA ARG A 170 19.44 -13.89 -5.25
C ARG A 170 20.39 -12.71 -5.03
N LEU A 171 20.65 -12.38 -3.76
CA LEU A 171 21.70 -11.45 -3.36
C LEU A 171 22.85 -12.20 -2.68
N GLN A 172 24.06 -11.67 -2.78
CA GLN A 172 25.24 -12.22 -2.12
C GLN A 172 25.98 -11.10 -1.38
N ALA A 173 26.41 -11.40 -0.16
CA ALA A 173 27.37 -10.59 0.57
C ALA A 173 28.65 -11.38 0.86
N ARG A 174 29.76 -10.67 1.01
CA ARG A 174 31.05 -11.20 1.41
C ARG A 174 31.65 -10.26 2.43
N TRP A 175 32.08 -10.80 3.56
CA TRP A 175 32.85 -10.09 4.57
C TRP A 175 34.13 -10.87 4.86
N THR A 176 35.15 -10.18 5.37
CA THR A 176 36.37 -10.82 5.85
C THR A 176 36.26 -11.11 7.34
N PHE A 177 37.00 -12.09 7.81
CA PHE A 177 36.99 -12.47 9.22
C PHE A 177 37.59 -11.37 10.11
N GLU A 178 38.57 -10.65 9.59
CA GLU A 178 39.20 -9.50 10.25
C GLU A 178 38.21 -8.36 10.44
N ALA A 179 37.38 -8.07 9.43
CA ALA A 179 36.36 -7.04 9.52
C ALA A 179 35.29 -7.39 10.56
N ALA A 180 34.88 -8.66 10.64
CA ALA A 180 33.93 -9.12 11.66
C ALA A 180 34.49 -8.98 13.08
N GLN A 181 35.76 -9.33 13.29
CA GLN A 181 36.41 -9.14 14.58
C GLN A 181 36.56 -7.66 14.95
N ASP A 182 36.92 -6.82 13.98
CA ASP A 182 37.08 -5.38 14.22
C ASP A 182 35.74 -4.74 14.59
N ALA A 183 34.67 -5.01 13.83
CA ALA A 183 33.35 -4.47 14.14
C ALA A 183 32.79 -4.98 15.48
N GLN A 184 33.06 -6.24 15.84
CA GLN A 184 32.65 -6.78 17.13
C GLN A 184 33.42 -6.12 18.29
N SER A 185 34.74 -5.95 18.15
CA SER A 185 35.59 -5.37 19.20
C SER A 185 35.43 -3.85 19.33
N GLN A 186 35.09 -3.16 18.24
CA GLN A 186 34.95 -1.71 18.23
C GLN A 186 33.53 -1.21 18.43
N HIS A 187 32.55 -1.86 17.79
CA HIS A 187 31.17 -1.39 17.75
C HIS A 187 30.19 -2.35 18.41
N GLY A 188 30.63 -3.55 18.84
CA GLY A 188 29.76 -4.58 19.41
C GLY A 188 28.74 -5.11 18.40
N ILE A 189 29.06 -5.06 17.10
CA ILE A 189 28.18 -5.46 16.00
C ILE A 189 28.62 -6.81 15.44
N ASP A 190 27.69 -7.75 15.41
CA ASP A 190 27.80 -8.98 14.66
C ASP A 190 27.52 -8.72 13.17
N ILE A 191 28.59 -8.63 12.37
CA ILE A 191 28.49 -8.38 10.93
C ILE A 191 27.69 -9.48 10.22
N GLU A 192 27.82 -10.74 10.62
CA GLU A 192 27.18 -11.86 9.93
C GLU A 192 25.66 -11.75 10.07
N ALA A 193 25.17 -11.59 11.29
CA ALA A 193 23.75 -11.43 11.55
C ALA A 193 23.19 -10.15 10.90
N GLU A 194 23.94 -9.04 10.97
CA GLU A 194 23.48 -7.75 10.45
C GLU A 194 23.35 -7.74 8.92
N ILE A 195 24.35 -8.27 8.22
CA ILE A 195 24.34 -8.36 6.76
C ILE A 195 23.24 -9.32 6.32
N MET A 196 23.07 -10.48 6.97
CA MET A 196 22.00 -11.41 6.64
C MET A 196 20.61 -10.78 6.78
N ALA A 197 20.38 -10.02 7.85
CA ALA A 197 19.14 -9.30 8.05
C ALA A 197 18.93 -8.21 6.98
N ALA A 198 19.97 -7.44 6.65
CA ALA A 198 19.90 -6.39 5.64
C ALA A 198 19.58 -6.96 4.25
N LEU A 199 20.20 -8.08 3.85
CA LEU A 199 19.91 -8.73 2.56
C LEU A 199 18.48 -9.26 2.50
N ALA A 200 17.98 -9.86 3.58
CA ALA A 200 16.60 -10.37 3.62
C ALA A 200 15.58 -9.23 3.49
N GLN A 201 15.83 -8.11 4.17
CA GLN A 201 14.98 -6.93 4.06
C GLN A 201 15.03 -6.31 2.66
N GLU A 202 16.21 -6.25 2.04
CA GLU A 202 16.38 -5.72 0.67
C GLU A 202 15.57 -6.54 -0.34
N ILE A 203 15.67 -7.88 -0.31
CA ILE A 203 14.89 -8.76 -1.19
C ILE A 203 13.39 -8.52 -1.01
N THR A 204 12.93 -8.37 0.25
CA THR A 204 11.52 -8.16 0.56
C THR A 204 11.03 -6.82 0.03
N ALA A 205 11.81 -5.75 0.18
CA ALA A 205 11.49 -4.43 -0.35
C ALA A 205 11.51 -4.42 -1.89
N GLU A 206 12.43 -5.12 -2.52
CA GLU A 206 12.51 -5.22 -3.97
C GLU A 206 11.29 -5.93 -4.57
N ILE A 207 10.85 -7.05 -3.95
CA ILE A 207 9.63 -7.76 -4.35
C ILE A 207 8.39 -6.87 -4.20
N ASP A 208 8.31 -6.12 -3.10
CA ASP A 208 7.21 -5.17 -2.87
C ASP A 208 7.12 -4.11 -3.97
N GLN A 209 8.26 -3.50 -4.30
CA GLN A 209 8.34 -2.49 -5.36
C GLN A 209 8.03 -3.07 -6.74
N GLU A 210 8.47 -4.29 -7.04
CA GLU A 210 8.11 -4.98 -8.28
C GLU A 210 6.60 -5.18 -8.39
N ILE A 211 5.94 -5.60 -7.31
CA ILE A 211 4.48 -5.78 -7.27
C ILE A 211 3.79 -4.44 -7.51
N LEU A 212 4.21 -3.37 -6.83
CA LEU A 212 3.63 -2.04 -7.00
C LEU A 212 3.82 -1.49 -8.41
N LEU A 213 5.01 -1.64 -9.01
CA LEU A 213 5.27 -1.27 -10.39
C LEU A 213 4.38 -2.05 -11.37
N SER A 214 4.12 -3.31 -11.08
CA SER A 214 3.30 -4.14 -11.95
C SER A 214 1.82 -3.81 -11.83
N LEU A 215 1.34 -3.53 -10.61
CA LEU A 215 -0.01 -3.00 -10.41
C LEU A 215 -0.18 -1.66 -11.17
N ARG A 216 0.82 -0.80 -11.12
CA ARG A 216 0.85 0.49 -11.82
C ARG A 216 0.82 0.35 -13.34
N THR A 217 1.59 -0.58 -13.90
CA THR A 217 1.60 -0.83 -15.36
C THR A 217 0.33 -1.54 -15.85
N LEU A 218 -0.33 -2.33 -15.00
CA LEU A 218 -1.61 -2.95 -15.32
C LEU A 218 -2.79 -1.98 -15.21
N ALA A 219 -2.67 -0.96 -14.35
CA ALA A 219 -3.70 0.05 -14.15
C ALA A 219 -3.85 0.94 -15.38
N THR A 220 -5.09 1.27 -15.72
CA THR A 220 -5.42 2.23 -16.78
C THR A 220 -5.85 3.54 -16.17
N THR A 221 -5.44 4.66 -16.76
CA THR A 221 -5.93 5.99 -16.38
C THR A 221 -7.38 6.14 -16.83
N GLU A 222 -8.32 6.27 -15.88
CA GLU A 222 -9.75 6.44 -16.17
C GLU A 222 -10.18 7.90 -16.09
N GLU A 223 -9.74 8.61 -15.05
CA GLU A 223 -10.10 10.00 -14.76
C GLU A 223 -8.84 10.75 -14.35
N VAL A 224 -8.76 12.03 -14.73
CA VAL A 224 -7.67 12.93 -14.34
C VAL A 224 -8.26 14.03 -13.47
N PHE A 225 -7.78 14.15 -12.24
CA PHE A 225 -8.15 15.26 -11.38
C PHE A 225 -7.28 16.48 -11.73
N ASP A 226 -7.93 17.56 -12.13
CA ASP A 226 -7.33 18.88 -12.28
C ASP A 226 -8.00 19.82 -11.29
N GLN A 227 -7.23 20.28 -10.30
CA GLN A 227 -7.72 21.19 -9.26
C GLN A 227 -8.25 22.49 -9.85
N ALA A 228 -7.63 23.02 -10.91
CA ALA A 228 -8.04 24.28 -11.53
C ALA A 228 -9.36 24.17 -12.31
N ALA A 229 -9.77 22.96 -12.67
CA ALA A 229 -10.98 22.70 -13.45
C ALA A 229 -12.20 22.30 -12.59
N VAL A 230 -12.06 22.23 -11.25
CA VAL A 230 -13.14 21.77 -10.36
C VAL A 230 -14.26 22.79 -10.25
N SER A 231 -13.95 24.09 -10.19
CA SER A 231 -14.94 25.16 -10.15
C SER A 231 -14.43 26.43 -10.85
N GLY A 232 -15.33 27.24 -11.41
CA GLY A 232 -14.93 28.44 -12.16
C GLY A 232 -14.25 29.53 -11.32
N THR A 233 -14.56 29.66 -10.02
CA THR A 233 -13.89 30.58 -9.10
C THR A 233 -13.90 29.99 -7.69
N ALA A 234 -12.74 29.52 -7.24
CA ALA A 234 -12.58 28.89 -5.94
C ALA A 234 -12.79 29.91 -4.81
N THR A 235 -13.85 29.73 -4.02
CA THR A 235 -14.04 30.50 -2.77
C THR A 235 -13.38 29.80 -1.58
N TYR A 236 -13.24 28.47 -1.65
CA TYR A 236 -12.61 27.64 -0.62
C TYR A 236 -11.90 26.41 -1.22
N VAL A 237 -10.62 26.23 -0.89
CA VAL A 237 -9.78 25.14 -1.42
C VAL A 237 -10.22 23.75 -0.94
N GLY A 238 -10.89 23.67 0.23
CA GLY A 238 -11.38 22.39 0.75
C GLY A 238 -12.51 21.77 -0.07
N ASP A 239 -13.32 22.57 -0.78
CA ASP A 239 -14.37 22.06 -1.68
C ASP A 239 -13.75 21.44 -2.94
N GLU A 240 -12.63 21.98 -3.41
CA GLU A 240 -11.88 21.39 -4.51
C GLU A 240 -11.26 20.05 -4.12
N HIS A 241 -10.73 19.95 -2.90
CA HIS A 241 -10.19 18.69 -2.39
C HIS A 241 -11.30 17.65 -2.14
N ALA A 242 -12.53 18.06 -1.83
CA ALA A 242 -13.67 17.15 -1.71
C ALA A 242 -14.09 16.55 -3.07
N ALA A 243 -13.93 17.29 -4.17
CA ALA A 243 -14.21 16.79 -5.51
C ALA A 243 -13.30 15.60 -5.90
N LEU A 244 -12.05 15.58 -5.42
CA LEU A 244 -11.16 14.43 -5.59
C LEU A 244 -11.76 13.14 -4.98
N ALA A 245 -12.37 13.22 -3.80
CA ALA A 245 -13.03 12.08 -3.17
C ALA A 245 -14.24 11.57 -3.98
N VAL A 246 -14.97 12.46 -4.65
CA VAL A 246 -16.08 12.09 -5.55
C VAL A 246 -15.57 11.36 -6.78
N LEU A 247 -14.48 11.83 -7.40
CA LEU A 247 -13.86 11.15 -8.54
C LEU A 247 -13.37 9.75 -8.16
N ILE A 248 -12.74 9.60 -7.00
CA ILE A 248 -12.30 8.30 -6.48
C ILE A 248 -13.48 7.33 -6.35
N ASN A 249 -14.61 7.77 -5.76
CA ASN A 249 -15.81 6.95 -5.65
C ASN A 249 -16.43 6.60 -7.01
N ARG A 250 -16.37 7.52 -7.98
CA ARG A 250 -16.81 7.25 -9.36
C ARG A 250 -15.96 6.15 -9.99
N VAL A 251 -14.63 6.25 -9.93
CA VAL A 251 -13.73 5.22 -10.47
C VAL A 251 -13.94 3.88 -9.75
N ALA A 252 -14.13 3.89 -8.43
CA ALA A 252 -14.48 2.68 -7.66
C ALA A 252 -15.76 2.00 -8.16
N ASN A 253 -16.79 2.77 -8.54
CA ASN A 253 -18.03 2.25 -9.12
C ASN A 253 -17.85 1.77 -10.57
N LEU A 254 -17.03 2.46 -11.38
CA LEU A 254 -16.68 1.99 -12.73
C LEU A 254 -15.96 0.65 -12.69
N ILE A 255 -15.09 0.43 -11.71
CA ILE A 255 -14.46 -0.88 -11.46
C ILE A 255 -15.53 -1.94 -11.15
N ALA A 256 -16.55 -1.61 -10.36
CA ALA A 256 -17.67 -2.51 -10.10
C ALA A 256 -18.40 -2.91 -11.39
N GLN A 257 -18.64 -1.95 -12.27
CA GLN A 257 -19.31 -2.17 -13.56
C GLN A 257 -18.47 -3.02 -14.51
N ARG A 258 -17.14 -2.90 -14.49
CA ARG A 258 -16.25 -3.69 -15.36
C ARG A 258 -16.00 -5.10 -14.83
N THR A 259 -15.76 -5.24 -13.52
CA THR A 259 -15.34 -6.52 -12.93
C THR A 259 -16.50 -7.36 -12.42
N ARG A 260 -17.65 -6.73 -12.12
CA ARG A 260 -18.86 -7.37 -11.56
C ARG A 260 -18.65 -8.11 -10.24
N ARG A 261 -17.58 -7.80 -9.49
CA ARG A 261 -17.32 -8.43 -8.18
C ARG A 261 -17.54 -7.49 -6.99
N GLY A 262 -17.68 -6.20 -7.22
CA GLY A 262 -17.84 -5.19 -6.18
C GLY A 262 -17.16 -3.89 -6.55
N ALA A 263 -17.51 -2.83 -5.83
CA ALA A 263 -16.83 -1.55 -5.95
C ALA A 263 -15.40 -1.62 -5.43
N GLY A 264 -14.63 -0.66 -5.90
CA GLY A 264 -13.31 -0.37 -5.39
C GLY A 264 -13.22 -0.34 -3.85
N ASN A 265 -12.27 -1.04 -3.21
CA ASN A 265 -12.17 -1.17 -1.74
C ASN A 265 -10.79 -0.82 -1.14
N TRP A 266 -9.78 -0.47 -1.93
CA TRP A 266 -8.50 0.04 -1.45
C TRP A 266 -7.90 1.11 -2.38
N ALA A 267 -6.87 1.85 -1.98
CA ALA A 267 -6.20 2.81 -2.84
C ALA A 267 -4.75 2.93 -2.40
N VAL A 268 -3.83 3.08 -3.34
CA VAL A 268 -2.43 3.41 -3.04
C VAL A 268 -2.18 4.83 -3.56
N VAL A 269 -1.81 5.73 -2.66
CA VAL A 269 -1.57 7.14 -2.99
C VAL A 269 -0.13 7.53 -2.66
N SER A 270 0.37 8.58 -3.31
CA SER A 270 1.64 9.21 -2.93
C SER A 270 1.47 10.01 -1.64
N SER A 271 2.60 10.38 -1.02
CA SER A 271 2.64 11.29 0.13
C SER A 271 1.94 12.62 -0.14
N ALA A 272 2.06 13.17 -1.35
CA ALA A 272 1.41 14.43 -1.73
C ALA A 272 -0.12 14.29 -1.87
N ALA A 273 -0.63 13.22 -2.49
CA ALA A 273 -2.09 13.00 -2.53
C ALA A 273 -2.67 12.76 -1.14
N LEU A 274 -1.91 12.12 -0.25
CA LEU A 274 -2.35 11.91 1.11
C LEU A 274 -2.59 13.23 1.86
N THR A 275 -1.71 14.22 1.71
CA THR A 275 -1.90 15.53 2.37
C THR A 275 -3.12 16.26 1.83
N VAL A 276 -3.41 16.13 0.53
CA VAL A 276 -4.65 16.66 -0.08
C VAL A 276 -5.89 15.96 0.50
N LEU A 277 -5.88 14.63 0.59
CA LEU A 277 -7.00 13.86 1.15
C LEU A 277 -7.23 14.15 2.65
N GLN A 278 -6.17 14.45 3.40
CA GLN A 278 -6.26 14.81 4.82
C GLN A 278 -6.72 16.26 5.06
N SER A 279 -6.45 17.17 4.12
CA SER A 279 -6.82 18.59 4.25
C SER A 279 -8.24 18.90 3.78
N ALA A 280 -8.91 17.97 3.10
CA ALA A 280 -10.29 18.10 2.69
C ALA A 280 -11.24 18.05 3.91
N THR A 281 -11.78 19.20 4.33
CA THR A 281 -12.60 19.36 5.54
C THR A 281 -13.98 18.67 5.47
N THR A 282 -14.49 18.39 4.27
CA THR A 282 -15.74 17.64 4.01
C THR A 282 -15.50 16.21 3.49
N SER A 283 -14.24 15.80 3.34
CA SER A 283 -13.92 14.41 3.01
C SER A 283 -14.12 13.55 4.26
N ALA A 284 -15.00 12.55 4.18
CA ALA A 284 -15.23 11.54 5.22
C ALA A 284 -14.04 10.57 5.35
N PHE A 285 -12.80 11.07 5.31
CA PHE A 285 -11.59 10.31 5.55
C PHE A 285 -11.44 10.10 7.06
N ALA A 286 -11.80 8.91 7.54
CA ALA A 286 -11.63 8.52 8.93
C ALA A 286 -10.21 7.99 9.14
N ARG A 287 -9.39 8.77 9.86
CA ARG A 287 -8.03 8.39 10.26
C ARG A 287 -8.09 7.27 11.31
N THR A 288 -7.26 6.24 11.19
CA THR A 288 -7.27 5.09 12.12
C THR A 288 -6.45 5.30 13.38
N THR A 289 -6.32 6.54 13.85
CA THR A 289 -5.45 6.90 14.96
C THR A 289 -6.23 7.65 16.04
N GLU A 290 -6.97 6.91 16.86
CA GLU A 290 -6.97 7.24 18.28
C GLU A 290 -5.72 6.59 18.88
N GLY A 291 -4.67 7.39 18.98
CA GLY A 291 -3.38 6.98 19.52
C GLY A 291 -2.40 8.14 19.37
N THR A 292 -1.76 8.52 20.47
CA THR A 292 -0.78 9.60 20.53
C THR A 292 0.25 9.46 19.41
N PHE A 293 0.62 10.61 18.83
CA PHE A 293 1.61 10.76 17.77
C PHE A 293 2.98 10.24 18.25
N GLU A 294 3.18 8.92 18.19
CA GLU A 294 4.50 8.29 18.19
C GLU A 294 5.20 8.65 16.87
N ALA A 295 6.50 8.89 16.95
CA ALA A 295 7.38 9.43 15.91
C ALA A 295 7.34 8.61 14.59
N PRO A 296 8.06 9.00 13.50
CA PRO A 296 7.73 8.70 12.10
C PRO A 296 7.66 7.20 11.79
N THR A 297 6.53 6.59 12.12
CA THR A 297 6.20 5.22 11.77
C THR A 297 5.43 5.33 10.47
N ASN A 298 6.15 5.29 9.36
CA ASN A 298 5.99 4.30 8.30
C ASN A 298 4.67 3.47 8.29
N THR A 299 3.51 4.12 8.43
CA THR A 299 2.21 3.48 8.51
C THR A 299 1.75 3.10 7.11
N LYS A 300 1.94 1.82 6.78
CA LYS A 300 1.39 1.12 5.63
C LYS A 300 -0.06 1.52 5.31
N PHE A 301 -0.90 1.59 6.34
CA PHE A 301 -2.31 1.92 6.24
C PHE A 301 -2.59 3.24 6.95
N VAL A 302 -3.24 4.18 6.26
CA VAL A 302 -3.44 5.54 6.78
C VAL A 302 -4.86 5.81 7.26
N GLY A 303 -5.84 5.11 6.69
CA GLY A 303 -7.24 5.36 7.01
C GLY A 303 -8.20 4.76 6.01
N THR A 304 -9.48 5.01 6.23
CA THR A 304 -10.54 4.68 5.26
C THR A 304 -11.18 5.92 4.71
N LEU A 305 -11.30 6.02 3.38
CA LEU A 305 -12.13 7.03 2.73
C LEU A 305 -13.59 6.57 2.76
N ASN A 306 -14.46 7.40 3.33
CA ASN A 306 -15.92 7.19 3.39
C ASN A 306 -16.34 5.83 3.98
N GLY A 307 -15.56 5.30 4.92
CA GLY A 307 -15.82 4.02 5.60
C GLY A 307 -15.74 2.75 4.73
N ALA A 308 -15.49 2.87 3.41
CA ALA A 308 -15.54 1.76 2.47
C ALA A 308 -14.20 1.46 1.80
N MET A 309 -13.35 2.47 1.59
CA MET A 309 -12.11 2.31 0.82
C MET A 309 -10.87 2.47 1.70
N ARG A 310 -10.04 1.43 1.79
CA ARG A 310 -8.78 1.43 2.56
C ARG A 310 -7.67 2.18 1.84
N VAL A 311 -7.08 3.21 2.45
CA VAL A 311 -6.01 3.99 1.82
C VAL A 311 -4.64 3.61 2.38
N PHE A 312 -3.74 3.27 1.47
CA PHE A 312 -2.33 2.95 1.70
C PHE A 312 -1.45 4.01 1.06
N VAL A 313 -0.23 4.18 1.57
CA VAL A 313 0.73 5.14 1.03
C VAL A 313 1.93 4.41 0.45
N ASP A 314 2.31 4.80 -0.77
CA ASP A 314 3.59 4.46 -1.36
C ASP A 314 4.59 5.58 -1.05
N SER A 315 5.48 5.34 -0.08
CA SER A 315 6.50 6.31 0.33
C SER A 315 7.65 6.48 -0.67
N TYR A 316 7.77 5.59 -1.66
CA TYR A 316 8.80 5.66 -2.70
C TYR A 316 8.32 6.39 -3.96
N ALA A 317 7.02 6.70 -4.05
CA ALA A 317 6.46 7.48 -5.14
C ALA A 317 6.94 8.94 -5.08
N ALA A 318 7.49 9.45 -6.17
CA ALA A 318 7.84 10.87 -6.28
C ALA A 318 6.58 11.75 -6.31
N ASP A 319 6.67 12.99 -5.84
CA ASP A 319 5.51 13.90 -5.76
C ASP A 319 4.85 14.20 -7.11
N THR A 320 5.57 14.04 -8.22
CA THR A 320 5.06 14.23 -9.59
C THR A 320 4.43 12.98 -10.20
N THR A 321 4.46 11.83 -9.50
CA THR A 321 3.86 10.61 -10.02
C THR A 321 2.34 10.72 -10.02
N GLN A 322 1.74 10.45 -11.20
CA GLN A 322 0.29 10.43 -11.37
C GLN A 322 -0.35 9.45 -10.38
N TYR A 323 -1.41 9.89 -9.72
CA TYR A 323 -2.14 9.09 -8.75
C TYR A 323 -2.87 7.93 -9.47
N TRP A 324 -2.67 6.68 -9.02
CA TRP A 324 -3.47 5.55 -9.51
C TRP A 324 -4.37 5.02 -8.40
N LEU A 325 -5.66 4.99 -8.68
CA LEU A 325 -6.58 4.15 -7.95
C LEU A 325 -6.47 2.73 -8.50
N VAL A 326 -5.60 1.90 -7.94
CA VAL A 326 -5.64 0.47 -8.23
C VAL A 326 -6.56 -0.15 -7.21
N ILE A 327 -7.67 -0.76 -7.65
CA ILE A 327 -8.41 -1.72 -6.82
C ILE A 327 -8.45 -3.04 -7.54
N ARG A 328 -8.05 -4.08 -6.82
CA ARG A 328 -8.08 -5.48 -7.21
C ARG A 328 -9.47 -5.90 -7.72
N VAL A 329 -9.53 -6.32 -8.98
CA VAL A 329 -9.87 -7.71 -9.30
C VAL A 329 -8.89 -8.17 -10.37
N LEU A 330 -8.07 -9.16 -10.01
CA LEU A 330 -7.29 -9.95 -10.94
C LEU A 330 -8.27 -10.84 -11.74
N VAL A 331 -8.99 -10.20 -12.65
CA VAL A 331 -9.53 -10.75 -13.89
C VAL A 331 -9.44 -9.58 -14.85
N LYS A 332 -8.22 -9.25 -15.28
CA LYS A 332 -8.06 -8.54 -16.55
C LYS A 332 -8.80 -9.40 -17.56
N LEU A 333 -9.92 -8.90 -18.07
CA LEU A 333 -10.43 -9.25 -19.40
C LEU A 333 -9.22 -9.23 -20.31
N MET A 334 -8.65 -10.41 -20.57
CA MET A 334 -7.47 -10.56 -21.42
C MET A 334 -7.77 -9.89 -22.76
N PRO A 335 -7.09 -8.80 -23.13
CA PRO A 335 -6.91 -8.52 -24.54
C PRO A 335 -5.98 -9.63 -25.07
N GLN A 336 -6.18 -10.04 -26.33
CA GLN A 336 -5.59 -11.25 -26.91
C GLN A 336 -4.04 -11.36 -26.90
N HIS A 337 -3.27 -10.41 -26.35
CA HIS A 337 -1.80 -10.41 -26.35
C HIS A 337 -1.11 -9.80 -25.11
N SER A 338 -1.70 -9.85 -23.91
CA SER A 338 -1.03 -9.32 -22.71
C SER A 338 -0.65 -10.44 -21.73
N THR A 339 0.65 -10.69 -21.60
CA THR A 339 1.31 -11.57 -20.62
C THR A 339 0.86 -11.23 -19.20
N ALA A 340 0.31 -12.19 -18.45
CA ALA A 340 0.00 -11.97 -17.05
C ALA A 340 1.30 -11.93 -16.25
N HIS A 341 1.54 -10.82 -15.56
CA HIS A 341 2.59 -10.70 -14.56
C HIS A 341 1.95 -10.97 -13.20
N ILE A 342 2.25 -12.16 -12.64
CA ILE A 342 1.85 -12.57 -11.28
C ILE A 342 3.16 -12.80 -10.51
N PHE A 343 3.34 -12.03 -9.44
CA PHE A 343 4.52 -12.04 -8.58
C PHE A 343 4.31 -12.97 -7.39
N HIS A 344 5.39 -13.61 -6.96
CA HIS A 344 5.45 -14.54 -5.84
C HIS A 344 6.42 -14.02 -4.79
#